data_AF-A0A814XBQ3-F1
#
_entry.id   AF-A0A814XBQ3-F1
#
_cell.length_a   1.000
_cell.length_b   1.000
_cell.length_c   1.000
_cell.angle_alpha   90.00
_cell.angle_beta   90.00
_cell.angle_gamma   90.00
#
_symmetry.space_group_name_H-M   'P 1'
#
loop_
_entity.id
_entity.type
_entity.pdbx_description
1 polymer ?
#
loop_
_entity_poly.entity_id
_entity_poly.type
_entity_poly.pdbx_seq_one_letter_code
_entity_poly.pdbx_strand_id
1 'polypeptide(L)'
;MITIAANGYGINENENIELTHFLSYVIGYFVLQVVCIITTFINVQQPQAVPPTLPSMNVMGQVVTKSKRTTALQSITNEKPQQPILPVRILELEATIENRPTIIDEKSPAVLKYRTPHFRATATLKFPPLDEGEHWKIGWIQSCTRMDFYNSYGDSGYSSWEFPQLMSGQSPMISDSDGRNYPFYGSKSEVIELQGPFSDYRTIKVLMNDNFYPHITWDIPTSNERLSRLTNVKRHQRFYTWLVAMNANNGSILVLKTINWQMDLEINVDPTKPQGSRAILISNPIPIQPEILKQNIRIPTCVLYPPNANSAQILVWHPGCRLGEISQRPEIVVPPRCEYVLHQNPFYDHYIRHKTHTSVQNKLNGGSSSSSSENKINITQSSITESYCRLIYPQPSHSKPPSIPGNRCYNGVKHILEDHARLAQGVIVR
;
A
#
# COMPACT_ATOMS: atom_id res chain seq x y z
N MET A 1 -10.20 30.67 -39.99
CA MET A 1 -10.05 31.99 -39.33
C MET A 1 -8.63 32.26 -38.84
N ILE A 2 -7.92 31.29 -38.23
CA ILE A 2 -6.54 31.49 -37.72
C ILE A 2 -5.51 31.75 -38.84
N THR A 3 -5.65 31.10 -40.00
CA THR A 3 -4.76 31.30 -41.17
C THR A 3 -4.89 32.69 -41.80
N ILE A 4 -5.98 33.42 -41.56
CA ILE A 4 -6.20 34.77 -42.12
C ILE A 4 -5.55 35.86 -41.25
N ALA A 5 -5.28 35.58 -39.97
CA ALA A 5 -4.61 36.53 -39.07
C ALA A 5 -3.08 36.52 -39.19
N ALA A 6 -2.47 35.42 -39.65
CA ALA A 6 -1.01 35.26 -39.70
C ALA A 6 -0.34 36.04 -40.85
N ASN A 7 -1.05 36.27 -41.96
CA ASN A 7 -0.48 36.94 -43.14
C ASN A 7 -0.37 38.47 -43.02
N GLY A 8 -0.92 39.08 -41.96
CA GLY A 8 -0.87 40.53 -41.73
C GLY A 8 0.35 41.02 -40.96
N TYR A 9 1.13 40.13 -40.34
CA TYR A 9 2.15 40.52 -39.35
C TYR A 9 3.59 40.07 -39.66
N GLY A 10 3.86 39.51 -40.85
CA GLY A 10 5.23 39.26 -41.32
C GLY A 10 6.06 38.35 -40.41
N ILE A 11 5.45 37.32 -39.81
CA ILE A 11 6.13 36.37 -38.93
C ILE A 11 6.61 35.17 -39.75
N ASN A 12 7.88 34.79 -39.53
CA ASN A 12 8.63 33.82 -40.32
C ASN A 12 8.12 32.37 -40.10
N GLU A 13 8.19 31.53 -41.14
CA GLU A 13 7.49 30.22 -41.20
C GLU A 13 7.86 29.20 -40.09
N ASN A 14 9.01 29.35 -39.44
CA ASN A 14 9.46 28.43 -38.38
C ASN A 14 8.90 28.72 -36.98
N GLU A 15 8.46 29.95 -36.69
CA GLU A 15 7.78 30.27 -35.41
C GLU A 15 6.30 29.86 -35.41
N ASN A 16 5.76 29.56 -36.59
CA ASN A 16 4.36 29.15 -36.77
C ASN A 16 4.07 27.76 -36.22
N ILE A 17 5.06 26.86 -36.18
CA ILE A 17 4.85 25.47 -35.75
C ILE A 17 4.70 25.39 -34.22
N GLU A 18 5.51 26.12 -33.46
CA GLU A 18 5.43 26.12 -32.00
C GLU A 18 4.17 26.81 -31.48
N LEU A 19 3.76 27.93 -32.09
CA LEU A 19 2.54 28.64 -31.70
C LEU A 19 1.28 27.81 -32.02
N THR A 20 1.27 27.10 -33.15
CA THR A 20 0.15 26.23 -33.56
C THR A 20 0.05 24.99 -32.66
N HIS A 21 1.17 24.42 -32.23
CA HIS A 21 1.19 23.33 -31.25
C HIS A 21 0.74 23.78 -29.87
N PHE A 22 1.17 24.96 -29.41
CA PHE A 22 0.75 25.52 -28.13
C PHE A 22 -0.76 25.85 -28.11
N LEU A 23 -1.29 26.47 -29.17
CA LEU A 23 -2.72 26.78 -29.28
C LEU A 23 -3.58 25.52 -29.42
N SER A 24 -3.15 24.50 -30.17
CA SER A 24 -3.85 23.20 -30.20
C SER A 24 -3.90 22.53 -28.83
N TYR A 25 -2.82 22.64 -28.04
CA TYR A 25 -2.77 22.08 -26.70
C TYR A 25 -3.72 22.81 -25.73
N VAL A 26 -3.75 24.15 -25.78
CA VAL A 26 -4.63 24.97 -24.94
C VAL A 26 -6.11 24.77 -25.30
N ILE A 27 -6.44 24.70 -26.60
CA ILE A 27 -7.81 24.45 -27.06
C ILE A 27 -8.25 23.02 -26.71
N GLY A 28 -7.37 22.03 -26.90
CA GLY A 28 -7.65 20.65 -26.50
C GLY A 28 -7.92 20.50 -25.00
N TYR A 29 -7.17 21.22 -24.16
CA TYR A 29 -7.36 21.23 -22.71
C TYR A 29 -8.69 21.88 -22.31
N PHE A 30 -9.08 22.98 -22.96
CA PHE A 30 -10.35 23.66 -22.70
C PHE A 30 -11.56 22.82 -23.11
N VAL A 31 -11.49 22.13 -24.25
CA VAL A 31 -12.56 21.22 -24.70
C VAL A 31 -12.73 20.05 -23.73
N LEU A 32 -11.63 19.49 -23.21
CA LEU A 32 -11.68 18.39 -22.24
C LEU A 32 -12.32 18.81 -20.90
N GLN A 33 -12.02 20.03 -20.45
CA GLN A 33 -12.61 20.62 -19.24
C GLN A 33 -14.12 20.84 -19.41
N VAL A 34 -14.55 21.38 -20.55
CA VAL A 34 -15.98 21.61 -20.84
C VAL A 34 -16.75 20.30 -20.96
N VAL A 35 -16.17 19.27 -21.60
CA VAL A 35 -16.79 17.93 -21.69
C VAL A 35 -16.93 17.29 -20.30
N CYS A 36 -15.93 17.41 -19.42
CA CYS A 36 -16.02 16.91 -18.05
C CYS A 36 -17.14 17.61 -17.25
N ILE A 37 -17.27 18.92 -17.40
CA ILE A 37 -18.32 19.70 -16.71
C ILE A 37 -19.71 19.29 -17.21
N ILE A 38 -19.90 19.15 -18.53
CA ILE A 38 -21.18 18.73 -19.12
C ILE A 38 -21.54 17.30 -18.70
N THR A 39 -20.59 16.37 -18.70
CA THR A 39 -20.83 14.96 -18.31
C THR A 39 -21.20 14.85 -16.82
N THR A 40 -20.61 15.70 -15.98
CA THR A 40 -20.94 15.76 -14.54
C THR A 40 -22.33 16.36 -14.32
N PHE A 41 -22.72 17.35 -15.12
CA PHE A 41 -24.04 17.99 -15.03
C PHE A 41 -25.17 17.05 -15.50
N ILE A 42 -24.93 16.20 -16.51
CA ILE A 42 -25.91 15.22 -17.01
C ILE A 42 -26.14 14.08 -16.00
N ASN A 43 -25.11 13.66 -15.25
CA ASN A 43 -25.24 12.61 -14.24
C ASN A 43 -25.95 13.03 -12.95
N VAL A 44 -26.12 14.34 -12.70
CA VAL A 44 -26.81 14.86 -11.50
C VAL A 44 -28.34 14.96 -11.69
N GLN A 45 -28.84 14.80 -12.92
CA GLN A 45 -30.27 14.97 -13.25
C GLN A 45 -31.08 13.65 -13.34
N GLN A 46 -30.52 12.49 -12.97
CA GLN A 46 -31.32 11.26 -12.90
C GLN A 46 -32.09 11.17 -11.56
N PRO A 47 -33.43 11.05 -11.57
CA PRO A 47 -34.22 10.92 -10.34
C PRO A 47 -34.02 9.53 -9.72
N GLN A 48 -33.74 9.52 -8.41
CA GLN A 48 -33.65 8.29 -7.62
C GLN A 48 -35.00 7.57 -7.56
N ALA A 49 -34.99 6.27 -7.84
CA ALA A 49 -36.14 5.39 -7.68
C ALA A 49 -36.49 5.21 -6.19
N VAL A 50 -37.75 5.44 -5.86
CA VAL A 50 -38.35 5.29 -4.53
C VAL A 50 -38.50 3.79 -4.19
N PRO A 51 -38.17 3.34 -2.97
CA PRO A 51 -38.37 1.95 -2.56
C PRO A 51 -39.86 1.66 -2.25
N PRO A 52 -40.36 0.42 -2.49
CA PRO A 52 -41.76 0.09 -2.28
C PRO A 52 -42.11 -0.02 -0.79
N THR A 53 -43.27 0.54 -0.47
CA THR A 53 -43.98 0.51 0.81
C THR A 53 -44.51 -0.89 1.14
N LEU A 54 -44.30 -1.33 2.38
CA LEU A 54 -44.95 -2.50 2.99
C LEU A 54 -46.42 -2.17 3.33
N PRO A 55 -47.38 -3.08 3.12
CA PRO A 55 -48.75 -2.85 3.56
C PRO A 55 -48.92 -3.11 5.06
N SER A 56 -49.68 -2.23 5.69
CA SER A 56 -50.24 -2.33 7.03
C SER A 56 -51.13 -3.56 7.20
N MET A 57 -50.99 -4.28 8.31
CA MET A 57 -52.03 -5.19 8.79
C MET A 57 -52.34 -4.97 10.28
N ASN A 58 -53.64 -4.86 10.53
CA ASN A 58 -54.29 -4.51 11.79
C ASN A 58 -54.09 -5.53 12.91
N VAL A 59 -54.17 -4.99 14.12
CA VAL A 59 -54.25 -5.69 15.41
C VAL A 59 -55.69 -6.17 15.66
N MET A 60 -55.85 -7.48 15.87
CA MET A 60 -56.76 -8.18 16.81
C MET A 60 -56.27 -9.65 16.75
N GLY A 61 -55.99 -10.41 17.80
CA GLY A 61 -56.53 -10.49 19.14
C GLY A 61 -56.61 -11.98 19.46
N GLN A 62 -55.98 -12.37 20.57
CA GLN A 62 -56.15 -13.62 21.33
C GLN A 62 -55.33 -14.90 21.05
N VAL A 63 -55.06 -15.51 22.21
CA VAL A 63 -54.75 -16.91 22.56
C VAL A 63 -53.28 -17.31 22.66
N VAL A 64 -52.81 -17.17 23.89
CA VAL A 64 -51.72 -17.88 24.55
C VAL A 64 -51.74 -19.38 24.24
N THR A 65 -50.66 -19.91 23.65
CA THR A 65 -50.17 -21.25 24.01
C THR A 65 -48.63 -21.27 24.06
N LYS A 66 -48.14 -21.95 25.09
CA LYS A 66 -46.75 -22.02 25.53
C LYS A 66 -45.87 -22.75 24.52
N SER A 67 -44.69 -22.20 24.20
CA SER A 67 -43.53 -23.04 23.88
C SER A 67 -42.24 -22.39 24.38
N LYS A 68 -41.53 -23.16 25.21
CA LYS A 68 -40.26 -22.82 25.86
C LYS A 68 -39.19 -22.61 24.78
N ARG A 69 -38.67 -21.38 24.63
CA ARG A 69 -37.35 -21.15 24.02
C ARG A 69 -36.30 -21.32 25.10
N THR A 70 -35.80 -22.54 25.25
CA THR A 70 -34.48 -22.77 25.85
C THR A 70 -33.45 -22.24 24.86
N THR A 71 -32.70 -21.23 25.26
CA THR A 71 -31.50 -20.77 24.55
C THR A 71 -30.45 -21.87 24.66
N ALA A 72 -30.51 -22.84 23.75
CA ALA A 72 -29.42 -23.78 23.56
C ALA A 72 -28.26 -23.03 22.90
N LEU A 73 -27.15 -22.89 23.61
CA LEU A 73 -25.83 -22.67 23.01
C LEU A 73 -25.65 -23.74 21.93
N GLN A 74 -25.81 -23.36 20.66
CA GLN A 74 -25.36 -24.21 19.57
C GLN A 74 -23.84 -24.25 19.65
N SER A 75 -23.31 -25.36 20.17
CA SER A 75 -21.95 -25.77 19.88
C SER A 75 -21.85 -25.89 18.36
N ILE A 76 -21.12 -24.98 17.73
CA ILE A 76 -20.71 -25.15 16.34
C ILE A 76 -19.74 -26.32 16.35
N THR A 77 -20.28 -27.51 16.12
CA THR A 77 -19.51 -28.74 15.93
C THR A 77 -18.58 -28.57 14.73
N ASN A 78 -17.33 -28.97 14.93
CA ASN A 78 -16.24 -29.01 13.94
C ASN A 78 -16.49 -30.05 12.84
N GLU A 79 -17.54 -29.87 12.03
CA GLU A 79 -17.71 -30.66 10.81
C GLU A 79 -17.83 -29.70 9.62
N LYS A 80 -16.72 -29.55 8.90
CA LYS A 80 -16.72 -28.92 7.57
C LYS A 80 -17.68 -29.73 6.68
N PRO A 81 -18.60 -29.09 5.94
CA PRO A 81 -19.15 -29.72 4.76
C PRO A 81 -17.99 -30.17 3.87
N GLN A 82 -17.94 -31.46 3.50
CA GLN A 82 -16.99 -31.96 2.51
C GLN A 82 -17.21 -31.15 1.23
N GLN A 83 -16.32 -30.22 0.95
CA GLN A 83 -16.33 -29.48 -0.30
C GLN A 83 -16.23 -30.50 -1.44
N PRO A 84 -17.07 -30.41 -2.49
CA PRO A 84 -16.91 -31.26 -3.65
C PRO A 84 -15.49 -31.05 -4.19
N ILE A 85 -14.70 -32.13 -4.22
CA ILE A 85 -13.33 -32.09 -4.74
C ILE A 85 -13.46 -31.90 -6.24
N LEU A 86 -13.38 -30.65 -6.70
CA LEU A 86 -13.28 -30.37 -8.13
C LEU A 86 -11.97 -30.99 -8.66
N PRO A 87 -12.02 -31.87 -9.68
CA PRO A 87 -10.83 -32.51 -10.21
C PRO A 87 -10.06 -31.58 -11.17
N VAL A 88 -9.65 -30.41 -10.69
CA VAL A 88 -8.80 -29.46 -11.43
C VAL A 88 -7.41 -30.06 -11.55
N ARG A 89 -6.86 -30.12 -12.78
CA ARG A 89 -5.50 -30.62 -13.03
C ARG A 89 -4.58 -29.48 -13.47
N ILE A 90 -3.41 -29.38 -12.84
CA ILE A 90 -2.34 -28.49 -13.31
C ILE A 90 -1.59 -29.22 -14.43
N LEU A 91 -1.64 -28.68 -15.64
CA LEU A 91 -0.91 -29.21 -16.79
C LEU A 91 0.52 -28.68 -16.83
N GLU A 92 0.69 -27.40 -16.51
CA GLU A 92 1.96 -26.69 -16.53
C GLU A 92 1.94 -25.63 -15.43
N LEU A 93 3.07 -25.45 -14.77
CA LEU A 93 3.27 -24.41 -13.78
C LEU A 93 4.72 -23.96 -13.81
N GLU A 94 4.91 -22.67 -14.02
CA GLU A 94 6.21 -22.03 -14.03
C GLU A 94 6.19 -20.80 -13.12
N ALA A 95 7.30 -20.58 -12.42
CA ALA A 95 7.55 -19.38 -11.64
C ALA A 95 9.00 -18.98 -11.87
N THR A 96 9.25 -17.73 -12.25
CA THR A 96 10.61 -17.22 -12.52
C THR A 96 10.73 -15.77 -12.12
N ILE A 97 11.97 -15.32 -11.87
CA ILE A 97 12.31 -13.91 -11.88
C ILE A 97 13.28 -13.68 -13.04
N GLU A 98 13.03 -12.67 -13.86
CA GLU A 98 13.88 -12.32 -15.00
C GLU A 98 15.36 -12.24 -14.58
N ASN A 99 16.24 -12.96 -15.27
CA ASN A 99 17.67 -13.02 -14.95
C ASN A 99 18.40 -11.77 -15.47
N ARG A 100 18.11 -10.62 -14.88
CA ARG A 100 18.76 -9.33 -15.16
C ARG A 100 18.91 -8.54 -13.87
N PRO A 101 19.84 -7.58 -13.79
CA PRO A 101 19.96 -6.74 -12.60
C PRO A 101 18.80 -5.75 -12.47
N THR A 102 18.63 -5.24 -11.24
CA THR A 102 17.83 -4.04 -10.98
C THR A 102 18.41 -2.85 -11.74
N ILE A 103 17.56 -2.08 -12.41
CA ILE A 103 17.95 -0.88 -13.15
C ILE A 103 17.81 0.32 -12.22
N ILE A 104 18.86 1.13 -12.10
CA ILE A 104 18.87 2.38 -11.34
C ILE A 104 18.71 3.55 -12.31
N ASP A 105 17.85 4.53 -11.96
CA ASP A 105 17.63 5.75 -12.73
C ASP A 105 17.73 6.99 -11.82
N GLU A 106 18.79 7.75 -12.03
CA GLU A 106 19.09 9.00 -11.33
C GLU A 106 18.68 10.25 -12.11
N LYS A 107 17.92 10.16 -13.21
CA LYS A 107 17.60 11.33 -14.05
C LYS A 107 16.77 12.40 -13.32
N SER A 108 16.04 12.03 -12.27
CA SER A 108 15.25 12.99 -11.52
C SER A 108 16.09 13.70 -10.44
N PRO A 109 16.05 15.04 -10.37
CA PRO A 109 16.74 15.79 -9.31
C PRO A 109 16.04 15.68 -7.94
N ALA A 110 14.82 15.13 -7.89
CA ALA A 110 14.03 15.01 -6.66
C ALA A 110 14.09 13.60 -6.03
N VAL A 111 14.20 12.57 -6.87
CA VAL A 111 14.13 11.17 -6.44
C VAL A 111 15.12 10.26 -7.16
N LEU A 112 15.62 9.26 -6.44
CA LEU A 112 16.17 8.04 -7.00
C LEU A 112 15.03 7.12 -7.43
N LYS A 113 15.10 6.58 -8.64
CA LYS A 113 14.18 5.53 -9.10
C LYS A 113 14.97 4.25 -9.32
N TYR A 114 14.33 3.12 -9.08
CA TYR A 114 14.87 1.85 -9.53
C TYR A 114 13.74 0.93 -10.00
N ARG A 115 14.06 -0.01 -10.90
CA ARG A 115 13.13 -1.02 -11.40
C ARG A 115 13.72 -2.40 -11.21
N THR A 116 13.04 -3.24 -10.45
CA THR A 116 13.47 -4.63 -10.26
C THR A 116 13.09 -5.47 -11.49
N PRO A 117 13.74 -6.62 -11.67
CA PRO A 117 13.30 -7.62 -12.64
C PRO A 117 11.87 -8.09 -12.32
N HIS A 118 11.15 -8.55 -13.34
CA HIS A 118 9.79 -9.05 -13.13
C HIS A 118 9.82 -10.46 -12.53
N PHE A 119 9.05 -10.65 -11.46
CA PHE A 119 8.54 -11.94 -11.05
C PHE A 119 7.38 -12.31 -11.97
N ARG A 120 7.41 -13.53 -12.51
CA ARG A 120 6.38 -14.08 -13.39
C ARG A 120 5.96 -15.44 -12.89
N ALA A 121 4.65 -15.65 -12.76
CA ALA A 121 4.08 -16.97 -12.51
C ALA A 121 3.04 -17.27 -13.59
N THR A 122 3.08 -18.48 -14.15
CA THR A 122 2.16 -18.92 -15.20
C THR A 122 1.68 -20.32 -14.86
N ALA A 123 0.37 -20.56 -15.01
CA ALA A 123 -0.20 -21.87 -14.85
C ALA A 123 -1.18 -22.18 -15.98
N THR A 124 -1.03 -23.36 -16.57
CA THR A 124 -1.99 -23.93 -17.52
C THR A 124 -2.76 -25.04 -16.79
N LEU A 125 -4.08 -24.95 -16.76
CA LEU A 125 -4.95 -25.83 -15.98
C LEU A 125 -5.97 -26.50 -16.90
N LYS A 126 -6.32 -27.74 -16.59
CA LYS A 126 -7.49 -28.44 -17.14
C LYS A 126 -8.60 -28.41 -16.09
N PHE A 127 -9.62 -27.60 -16.34
CA PHE A 127 -10.74 -27.37 -15.44
C PHE A 127 -11.92 -28.28 -15.80
N PRO A 128 -12.60 -28.91 -14.83
CA PRO A 128 -13.69 -29.84 -15.09
C PRO A 128 -14.93 -29.15 -15.69
N PRO A 129 -15.84 -29.92 -16.32
CA PRO A 129 -17.18 -29.47 -16.66
C PRO A 129 -17.87 -28.77 -15.48
N LEU A 130 -18.70 -27.78 -15.78
CA LEU A 130 -19.47 -27.04 -14.78
C LEU A 130 -20.97 -27.14 -15.08
N ASP A 131 -21.76 -27.28 -14.03
CA ASP A 131 -23.21 -27.28 -14.11
C ASP A 131 -23.77 -25.86 -14.24
N GLU A 132 -25.07 -25.76 -14.53
CA GLU A 132 -25.75 -24.47 -14.61
C GLU A 132 -25.72 -23.75 -13.25
N GLY A 133 -25.40 -22.45 -13.28
CA GLY A 133 -25.30 -21.62 -12.07
C GLY A 133 -23.97 -21.75 -11.32
N GLU A 134 -23.08 -22.67 -11.70
CA GLU A 134 -21.72 -22.70 -11.14
C GLU A 134 -20.89 -21.54 -11.70
N HIS A 135 -20.19 -20.86 -10.79
CA HIS A 135 -19.31 -19.74 -11.13
C HIS A 135 -18.03 -19.84 -10.30
N TRP A 136 -16.89 -19.90 -10.99
CA TRP A 136 -15.57 -20.08 -10.40
C TRP A 136 -14.61 -19.00 -10.90
N LYS A 137 -13.77 -18.48 -9.99
CA LYS A 137 -12.65 -17.61 -10.29
C LYS A 137 -11.35 -18.37 -10.06
N ILE A 138 -10.50 -18.43 -11.07
CA ILE A 138 -9.23 -19.12 -11.03
C ILE A 138 -8.14 -18.09 -11.19
N GLY A 139 -7.20 -18.02 -10.26
CA GLY A 139 -6.19 -16.97 -10.32
C GLY A 139 -5.19 -16.96 -9.19
N TRP A 140 -4.45 -15.87 -9.12
CA TRP A 140 -3.34 -15.67 -8.19
C TRP A 140 -3.74 -14.79 -7.00
N ILE A 141 -3.48 -15.28 -5.80
CA ILE A 141 -3.53 -14.51 -4.55
C ILE A 141 -2.10 -14.30 -4.09
N GLN A 142 -1.70 -13.09 -3.70
CA GLN A 142 -0.38 -12.82 -3.16
C GLN A 142 -0.48 -12.19 -1.77
N SER A 143 0.51 -12.45 -0.93
CA SER A 143 0.67 -11.78 0.35
C SER A 143 2.13 -11.48 0.67
N CYS A 144 2.36 -10.37 1.36
CA CYS A 144 3.65 -10.00 1.91
C CYS A 144 3.78 -10.57 3.33
N THR A 145 4.83 -11.35 3.58
CA THR A 145 5.13 -11.98 4.87
C THR A 145 6.22 -11.25 5.64
N ARG A 146 7.03 -10.46 4.94
CA ARG A 146 8.11 -9.66 5.52
C ARG A 146 8.31 -8.41 4.67
N MET A 147 8.41 -7.27 5.34
CA MET A 147 8.75 -6.00 4.70
C MET A 147 9.84 -5.28 5.49
N ASP A 148 11.05 -5.37 4.96
CA ASP A 148 12.16 -4.50 5.32
C ASP A 148 12.37 -3.56 4.14
N PHE A 149 12.08 -2.27 4.29
CA PHE A 149 12.35 -1.29 3.24
C PHE A 149 12.81 0.01 3.87
N TYR A 150 14.13 0.22 3.89
CA TYR A 150 14.80 1.31 4.57
C TYR A 150 15.54 2.21 3.58
N ASN A 151 15.48 3.53 3.81
CA ASN A 151 16.26 4.53 3.09
C ASN A 151 17.06 5.33 4.12
N SER A 152 18.38 5.23 4.11
CA SER A 152 19.26 5.87 5.10
C SER A 152 19.78 7.22 4.57
N TYR A 153 19.94 8.19 5.47
CA TYR A 153 20.40 9.54 5.17
C TYR A 153 21.63 9.90 6.02
N GLY A 154 22.59 8.98 6.09
CA GLY A 154 23.77 9.07 6.96
C GLY A 154 23.38 9.17 8.45
N ASP A 155 24.08 10.03 9.19
CA ASP A 155 23.86 10.24 10.62
C ASP A 155 22.54 10.95 10.95
N SER A 156 21.83 11.47 9.93
CA SER A 156 20.54 12.13 10.15
C SER A 156 19.42 11.16 10.49
N GLY A 157 19.54 9.88 10.13
CA GLY A 157 18.51 8.85 10.36
C GLY A 157 18.14 8.08 9.11
N TYR A 158 16.99 7.41 9.15
CA TYR A 158 16.45 6.63 8.03
C TYR A 158 14.94 6.73 7.93
N SER A 159 14.38 6.52 6.74
CA SER A 159 12.95 6.28 6.56
C SER A 159 12.68 4.80 6.30
N SER A 160 11.51 4.33 6.70
CA SER A 160 11.08 2.94 6.51
C SER A 160 9.63 2.86 6.04
N TRP A 161 9.38 2.01 5.05
CA TRP A 161 8.02 1.56 4.75
C TRP A 161 7.69 0.37 5.64
N GLU A 162 6.59 0.48 6.38
CA GLU A 162 6.26 -0.43 7.46
C GLU A 162 4.82 -0.93 7.35
N PHE A 163 4.59 -2.16 7.83
CA PHE A 163 3.26 -2.71 8.08
C PHE A 163 3.06 -2.87 9.60
N PRO A 164 2.27 -1.99 10.25
CA PRO A 164 2.05 -2.06 11.69
C PRO A 164 1.58 -3.44 12.17
N GLN A 165 0.77 -4.14 11.38
CA GLN A 165 0.25 -5.46 11.72
C GLN A 165 1.30 -6.57 11.65
N LEU A 166 2.24 -6.50 10.70
CA LEU A 166 3.36 -7.44 10.65
C LEU A 166 4.31 -7.19 11.80
N MET A 167 4.65 -5.92 12.05
CA MET A 167 5.59 -5.54 13.11
C MET A 167 5.09 -5.87 14.51
N SER A 168 3.79 -5.67 14.76
CA SER A 168 3.16 -6.01 16.04
C SER A 168 2.87 -7.51 16.20
N GLY A 169 3.07 -8.31 15.14
CA GLY A 169 2.71 -9.72 15.11
C GLY A 169 1.20 -10.00 15.11
N GLN A 170 0.36 -8.98 14.97
CA GLN A 170 -1.11 -9.12 14.91
C GLN A 170 -1.55 -9.90 13.67
N SER A 171 -0.85 -9.72 12.56
CA SER A 171 -1.07 -10.47 11.33
C SER A 171 0.23 -11.11 10.89
N PRO A 172 0.23 -12.39 10.49
CA PRO A 172 1.43 -13.04 9.97
C PRO A 172 1.76 -12.62 8.53
N MET A 173 0.79 -12.04 7.82
CA MET A 173 0.86 -11.69 6.40
C MET A 173 -0.06 -10.50 6.10
N ILE A 174 0.26 -9.73 5.07
CA ILE A 174 -0.59 -8.66 4.52
C ILE A 174 -1.03 -9.06 3.11
N SER A 175 -2.32 -8.92 2.81
CA SER A 175 -2.86 -9.16 1.46
C SER A 175 -2.18 -8.22 0.46
N ASP A 176 -1.78 -8.73 -0.70
CA ASP A 176 -1.25 -7.90 -1.80
C ASP A 176 -2.26 -7.81 -2.96
N SER A 177 -3.54 -7.77 -2.61
CA SER A 177 -4.63 -7.64 -3.58
C SER A 177 -4.64 -6.27 -4.27
N ASP A 178 -5.18 -6.21 -5.49
CA ASP A 178 -5.45 -4.97 -6.24
C ASP A 178 -6.34 -3.96 -5.49
N GLY A 179 -7.01 -4.39 -4.40
CA GLY A 179 -7.86 -3.56 -3.57
C GLY A 179 -9.30 -3.44 -4.07
N ARG A 180 -9.64 -4.10 -5.17
CA ARG A 180 -10.97 -4.07 -5.82
C ARG A 180 -11.58 -5.46 -5.89
N ASN A 181 -10.79 -6.46 -6.25
CA ASN A 181 -11.19 -7.83 -6.48
C ASN A 181 -10.53 -8.77 -5.47
N TYR A 182 -10.72 -8.49 -4.17
CA TYR A 182 -10.20 -9.38 -3.13
C TYR A 182 -10.70 -10.82 -3.35
N PRO A 183 -9.83 -11.83 -3.12
CA PRO A 183 -8.46 -11.74 -2.61
C PRO A 183 -7.37 -11.66 -3.69
N PHE A 184 -7.74 -11.48 -4.96
CA PHE A 184 -6.83 -11.66 -6.08
C PHE A 184 -5.82 -10.51 -6.21
N TYR A 185 -4.62 -10.86 -6.67
CA TYR A 185 -3.51 -9.93 -6.90
C TYR A 185 -3.86 -8.90 -8.00
N GLY A 186 -4.55 -9.34 -9.05
CA GLY A 186 -5.00 -8.50 -10.16
C GLY A 186 -6.30 -9.00 -10.75
N SER A 187 -6.77 -8.33 -11.81
CA SER A 187 -8.08 -8.59 -12.42
C SER A 187 -8.04 -8.85 -13.92
N LYS A 188 -6.85 -8.95 -14.53
CA LYS A 188 -6.69 -9.10 -15.97
C LYS A 188 -6.22 -10.50 -16.31
N SER A 189 -4.92 -10.68 -16.47
CA SER A 189 -4.29 -11.99 -16.71
C SER A 189 -4.22 -12.84 -15.46
N GLU A 190 -4.35 -12.20 -14.29
CA GLU A 190 -4.13 -12.79 -12.99
C GLU A 190 -5.30 -13.67 -12.54
N VAL A 191 -6.47 -13.47 -13.15
CA VAL A 191 -7.73 -14.16 -12.81
C VAL A 191 -8.51 -14.45 -14.08
N ILE A 192 -9.06 -15.65 -14.17
CA ILE A 192 -10.05 -16.07 -15.16
C ILE A 192 -11.34 -16.40 -14.43
N GLU A 193 -12.46 -15.94 -14.97
CA GLU A 193 -13.79 -16.34 -14.51
C GLU A 193 -14.36 -17.41 -15.45
N LEU A 194 -14.88 -18.49 -14.86
CA LEU A 194 -15.55 -19.58 -15.53
C LEU A 194 -16.98 -19.68 -15.02
N GLN A 195 -17.93 -19.54 -15.93
CA GLN A 195 -19.35 -19.69 -15.65
C GLN A 195 -19.89 -20.89 -16.42
N GLY A 196 -20.60 -21.77 -15.71
CA GLY A 196 -21.32 -22.88 -16.30
C GLY A 196 -22.64 -22.43 -16.96
N PRO A 197 -23.31 -23.34 -17.71
CA PRO A 197 -22.94 -24.73 -17.89
C PRO A 197 -21.92 -24.94 -19.02
N PHE A 198 -21.07 -25.96 -18.88
CA PHE A 198 -20.34 -26.57 -20.00
C PHE A 198 -19.99 -28.03 -19.69
N SER A 199 -20.14 -28.91 -20.69
CA SER A 199 -20.02 -30.37 -20.55
C SER A 199 -18.60 -30.93 -20.70
N ASP A 200 -17.67 -30.14 -21.26
CA ASP A 200 -16.31 -30.58 -21.56
C ASP A 200 -15.28 -29.91 -20.67
N TYR A 201 -14.15 -30.59 -20.47
CA TYR A 201 -13.01 -29.98 -19.78
C TYR A 201 -12.48 -28.77 -20.55
N ARG A 202 -12.19 -27.68 -19.83
CA ARG A 202 -11.58 -26.48 -20.41
C ARG A 202 -10.12 -26.35 -20.04
N THR A 203 -9.28 -26.04 -21.02
CA THR A 203 -7.90 -25.63 -20.77
C THR A 203 -7.85 -24.12 -20.60
N ILE A 204 -7.34 -23.66 -19.45
CA ILE A 204 -7.21 -22.24 -19.13
C ILE A 204 -5.77 -21.91 -18.78
N LYS A 205 -5.37 -20.66 -18.99
CA LYS A 205 -4.03 -20.17 -18.67
C LYS A 205 -4.12 -18.88 -17.87
N VAL A 206 -3.59 -18.87 -16.65
CA VAL A 206 -3.52 -17.68 -15.80
C VAL A 206 -2.07 -17.24 -15.63
N LEU A 207 -1.85 -15.92 -15.62
CA LEU A 207 -0.52 -15.32 -15.57
C LEU A 207 -0.48 -14.19 -14.54
N MET A 208 0.59 -14.17 -13.75
CA MET A 208 0.89 -13.08 -12.83
C MET A 208 2.22 -12.45 -13.23
N ASN A 209 2.27 -11.12 -13.12
CA ASN A 209 3.47 -10.33 -13.33
C ASN A 209 3.58 -9.29 -12.22
N ASP A 210 4.72 -9.25 -11.54
CA ASP A 210 5.00 -8.32 -10.46
C ASP A 210 6.43 -7.79 -10.56
N ASN A 211 6.62 -6.52 -10.23
CA ASN A 211 7.92 -5.89 -10.05
C ASN A 211 7.81 -4.62 -9.18
N PHE A 212 8.92 -4.27 -8.56
CA PHE A 212 9.01 -3.04 -7.76
C PHE A 212 9.56 -1.90 -8.61
N TYR A 213 8.84 -0.78 -8.57
CA TYR A 213 9.24 0.47 -9.23
C TYR A 213 9.01 1.70 -8.32
N PRO A 214 9.70 1.80 -7.18
CA PRO A 214 9.49 2.90 -6.25
C PRO A 214 10.27 4.16 -6.63
N HIS A 215 9.88 5.26 -6.01
CA HIS A 215 10.59 6.54 -6.03
C HIS A 215 11.05 6.87 -4.60
N ILE A 216 12.34 7.15 -4.43
CA ILE A 216 12.95 7.44 -3.13
C ILE A 216 13.49 8.84 -3.16
N THR A 217 13.12 9.68 -2.19
CA THR A 217 13.60 11.05 -2.12
C THR A 217 15.10 11.10 -1.86
N TRP A 218 15.79 11.98 -2.60
CA TRP A 218 17.20 12.26 -2.31
C TRP A 218 17.38 12.92 -0.94
N ASP A 219 16.39 13.69 -0.51
CA ASP A 219 16.38 14.37 0.77
C ASP A 219 15.58 13.59 1.83
N ILE A 220 15.83 13.92 3.10
CA ILE A 220 15.05 13.47 4.25
C ILE A 220 13.57 13.77 3.99
N PRO A 221 12.65 12.80 4.16
CA PRO A 221 11.26 12.98 3.74
C PRO A 221 10.49 14.12 4.43
N THR A 222 10.93 14.53 5.62
CA THR A 222 10.36 15.65 6.40
C THR A 222 11.09 16.98 6.18
N SER A 223 12.15 16.99 5.38
CA SER A 223 12.94 18.19 5.09
C SER A 223 12.38 19.00 3.93
N ASN A 224 12.57 20.32 4.00
CA ASN A 224 12.27 21.27 2.93
C ASN A 224 13.53 21.81 2.22
N GLU A 225 14.72 21.34 2.59
CA GLU A 225 16.00 21.89 2.13
C GLU A 225 16.40 21.42 0.71
N ARG A 226 15.76 20.35 0.21
CA ARG A 226 16.02 19.75 -1.12
C ARG A 226 17.49 19.34 -1.32
N LEU A 227 18.13 18.85 -0.26
CA LEU A 227 19.51 18.39 -0.29
C LEU A 227 19.60 16.91 -0.69
N SER A 228 20.65 16.53 -1.41
CA SER A 228 20.96 15.12 -1.64
C SER A 228 21.64 14.56 -0.38
N ARG A 229 20.90 13.79 0.42
CA ARG A 229 21.37 13.21 1.69
C ARG A 229 21.21 11.69 1.76
N LEU A 230 20.51 11.08 0.83
CA LEU A 230 20.36 9.63 0.73
C LEU A 230 21.74 8.96 0.64
N THR A 231 22.01 7.99 1.50
CA THR A 231 23.27 7.25 1.55
C THR A 231 23.11 5.76 1.27
N ASN A 232 21.95 5.18 1.54
CA ASN A 232 21.70 3.76 1.31
C ASN A 232 20.20 3.49 1.10
N VAL A 233 19.89 2.52 0.25
CA VAL A 233 18.55 1.95 0.12
C VAL A 233 18.67 0.45 0.31
N LYS A 234 17.89 -0.09 1.24
CA LYS A 234 17.82 -1.52 1.51
C LYS A 234 16.38 -2.00 1.44
N ARG A 235 16.13 -3.03 0.64
CA ARG A 235 14.81 -3.66 0.55
C ARG A 235 14.94 -5.17 0.60
N HIS A 236 14.29 -5.78 1.57
CA HIS A 236 14.15 -7.22 1.71
C HIS A 236 12.68 -7.57 1.95
N GLN A 237 12.05 -8.22 0.98
CA GLN A 237 10.64 -8.60 1.07
C GLN A 237 10.44 -10.07 0.70
N ARG A 238 9.48 -10.71 1.36
CA ARG A 238 9.16 -12.12 1.14
C ARG A 238 7.67 -12.29 0.93
N PHE A 239 7.30 -13.16 -0.02
CA PHE A 239 5.94 -13.33 -0.47
C PHE A 239 5.55 -14.80 -0.54
N TYR A 240 4.28 -15.05 -0.26
CA TYR A 240 3.60 -16.24 -0.74
C TYR A 240 2.60 -15.86 -1.81
N THR A 241 2.59 -16.65 -2.88
CA THR A 241 1.65 -16.55 -3.99
C THR A 241 0.93 -17.88 -4.14
N TRP A 242 -0.39 -17.86 -4.13
CA TRP A 242 -1.23 -19.04 -4.28
C TRP A 242 -1.95 -19.02 -5.62
N LEU A 243 -1.84 -20.13 -6.35
CA LEU A 243 -2.78 -20.46 -7.41
C LEU A 243 -4.03 -21.08 -6.77
N VAL A 244 -5.19 -20.49 -7.02
CA VAL A 244 -6.45 -20.95 -6.43
C VAL A 244 -7.57 -21.12 -7.45
N ALA A 245 -8.53 -21.97 -7.12
CA ALA A 245 -9.88 -21.94 -7.67
C ALA A 245 -10.84 -21.55 -6.56
N MET A 246 -11.58 -20.45 -6.74
CA MET A 246 -12.53 -19.90 -5.78
C MET A 246 -13.93 -19.96 -6.35
N ASN A 247 -14.87 -20.57 -5.62
CA ASN A 247 -16.28 -20.53 -5.99
C ASN A 247 -16.81 -19.11 -5.74
N ALA A 248 -17.28 -18.44 -6.79
CA ALA A 248 -17.74 -17.07 -6.72
C ALA A 248 -19.05 -16.91 -5.93
N ASN A 249 -19.87 -17.97 -5.86
CA ASN A 249 -21.18 -17.93 -5.21
C ASN A 249 -21.09 -18.03 -3.69
N ASN A 250 -20.15 -18.85 -3.16
CA ASN A 250 -20.03 -19.09 -1.72
C ASN A 250 -18.67 -18.74 -1.12
N GLY A 251 -17.71 -18.29 -1.94
CA GLY A 251 -16.39 -17.87 -1.50
C GLY A 251 -15.45 -19.01 -1.06
N SER A 252 -15.82 -20.28 -1.28
CA SER A 252 -14.93 -21.40 -0.98
C SER A 252 -13.70 -21.39 -1.88
N ILE A 253 -12.52 -21.65 -1.28
CA ILE A 253 -11.24 -21.59 -1.97
C ILE A 253 -10.55 -22.96 -1.93
N LEU A 254 -10.20 -23.46 -3.11
CA LEU A 254 -9.31 -24.60 -3.31
C LEU A 254 -7.92 -24.08 -3.67
N VAL A 255 -6.93 -24.37 -2.81
CA VAL A 255 -5.53 -24.04 -3.08
C VAL A 255 -4.91 -25.11 -3.98
N LEU A 256 -4.57 -24.73 -5.21
CA LEU A 256 -3.98 -25.64 -6.20
C LEU A 256 -2.46 -25.73 -6.03
N LYS A 257 -1.78 -24.58 -5.88
CA LYS A 257 -0.34 -24.55 -5.61
C LYS A 257 0.11 -23.30 -4.84
N THR A 258 1.20 -23.41 -4.10
CA THR A 258 1.88 -22.28 -3.45
C THR A 258 3.27 -22.07 -4.01
N ILE A 259 3.63 -20.81 -4.26
CA ILE A 259 4.95 -20.32 -4.63
C ILE A 259 5.47 -19.43 -3.51
N ASN A 260 6.73 -19.63 -3.12
CA ASN A 260 7.47 -18.76 -2.21
C ASN A 260 8.50 -17.98 -3.02
N TRP A 261 8.55 -16.66 -2.87
CA TRP A 261 9.54 -15.84 -3.54
C TRP A 261 9.94 -14.64 -2.71
N GLN A 262 11.08 -14.05 -3.05
CA GLN A 262 11.62 -12.92 -2.30
C GLN A 262 12.36 -11.94 -3.20
N MET A 263 12.43 -10.70 -2.73
CA MET A 263 13.24 -9.65 -3.31
C MET A 263 14.28 -9.22 -2.29
N ASP A 264 15.54 -9.15 -2.71
CA ASP A 264 16.65 -8.63 -1.91
C ASP A 264 17.42 -7.60 -2.74
N LEU A 265 17.52 -6.38 -2.21
CA LEU A 265 18.08 -5.24 -2.91
C LEU A 265 18.84 -4.36 -1.92
N GLU A 266 20.04 -3.96 -2.32
CA GLU A 266 20.78 -2.94 -1.62
C GLU A 266 21.50 -2.04 -2.62
N ILE A 267 21.31 -0.73 -2.46
CA ILE A 267 21.90 0.32 -3.28
C ILE A 267 22.67 1.24 -2.35
N ASN A 268 23.98 1.37 -2.59
CA ASN A 268 24.81 2.36 -1.93
C ASN A 268 24.71 3.69 -2.68
N VAL A 269 24.61 4.80 -1.96
CA VAL A 269 24.48 6.13 -2.55
C VAL A 269 25.56 7.05 -1.96
N ASP A 270 26.34 7.69 -2.82
CA ASP A 270 27.28 8.73 -2.44
C ASP A 270 26.69 10.11 -2.78
N PRO A 271 26.16 10.86 -1.80
CA PRO A 271 25.53 12.14 -2.05
C PRO A 271 26.52 13.23 -2.51
N THR A 272 27.83 13.02 -2.36
CA THR A 272 28.86 14.00 -2.77
C THR A 272 29.14 13.96 -4.27
N LYS A 273 28.74 12.87 -4.95
CA LYS A 273 28.90 12.72 -6.39
C LYS A 273 27.82 13.49 -7.18
N PRO A 274 28.12 13.88 -8.43
CA PRO A 274 27.10 14.47 -9.30
C PRO A 274 25.99 13.46 -9.59
N GLN A 275 24.77 13.98 -9.75
CA GLN A 275 23.60 13.20 -10.14
C GLN A 275 23.88 12.39 -11.41
N GLY A 276 23.50 11.11 -11.42
CA GLY A 276 23.85 10.18 -12.50
C GLY A 276 25.06 9.28 -12.19
N SER A 277 25.72 9.51 -11.05
CA SER A 277 26.88 8.72 -10.61
C SER A 277 26.91 8.46 -9.11
N ARG A 278 25.80 8.72 -8.41
CA ARG A 278 25.72 8.60 -6.94
C ARG A 278 25.45 7.17 -6.51
N ALA A 279 24.60 6.45 -7.23
CA ALA A 279 24.01 5.21 -6.79
C ALA A 279 24.67 3.99 -7.46
N ILE A 280 24.98 2.98 -6.65
CA ILE A 280 25.58 1.73 -7.08
C ILE A 280 24.78 0.57 -6.48
N LEU A 281 24.33 -0.35 -7.34
CA LEU A 281 23.74 -1.61 -6.91
C LEU A 281 24.82 -2.49 -6.27
N ILE A 282 24.67 -2.82 -4.98
CA ILE A 282 25.65 -3.64 -4.24
C ILE A 282 25.11 -5.04 -3.89
N SER A 283 23.79 -5.23 -3.86
CA SER A 283 23.19 -6.57 -3.77
C SER A 283 23.51 -7.41 -5.00
N ASN A 284 23.37 -8.73 -4.88
CA ASN A 284 23.58 -9.66 -6.00
C ASN A 284 22.71 -9.25 -7.20
N PRO A 285 23.30 -9.00 -8.39
CA PRO A 285 22.54 -8.65 -9.58
C PRO A 285 21.69 -9.80 -10.12
N ILE A 286 21.94 -11.04 -9.70
CA ILE A 286 21.18 -12.22 -10.05
C ILE A 286 20.10 -12.47 -8.99
N PRO A 287 18.80 -12.38 -9.32
CA PRO A 287 17.73 -12.63 -8.37
C PRO A 287 17.65 -14.09 -7.91
N ILE A 288 17.25 -14.29 -6.65
CA ILE A 288 16.93 -15.61 -6.11
C ILE A 288 15.65 -16.10 -6.79
N GLN A 289 15.74 -17.20 -7.53
CA GLN A 289 14.59 -17.75 -8.25
C GLN A 289 13.51 -18.25 -7.28
N PRO A 290 12.23 -18.13 -7.66
CA PRO A 290 11.10 -18.50 -6.81
C PRO A 290 11.03 -20.02 -6.63
N GLU A 291 10.52 -20.46 -5.49
CA GLU A 291 10.33 -21.87 -5.16
C GLU A 291 8.85 -22.26 -5.27
N ILE A 292 8.55 -23.20 -6.17
CA ILE A 292 7.25 -23.87 -6.20
C ILE A 292 7.24 -24.92 -5.09
N LEU A 293 6.45 -24.70 -4.04
CA LEU A 293 6.50 -25.54 -2.83
C LEU A 293 5.95 -26.94 -3.08
N LYS A 294 6.60 -27.96 -2.50
CA LYS A 294 6.09 -29.34 -2.57
C LYS A 294 4.72 -29.49 -1.92
N GLN A 295 4.51 -28.80 -0.78
CA GLN A 295 3.26 -28.80 -0.04
C GLN A 295 2.66 -27.39 -0.02
N ASN A 296 1.34 -27.32 -0.14
CA ASN A 296 0.63 -26.04 -0.14
C ASN A 296 0.51 -25.48 1.27
N ILE A 297 0.63 -24.17 1.38
CA ILE A 297 0.39 -23.44 2.62
C ILE A 297 -1.06 -22.97 2.64
N ARG A 298 -1.72 -23.13 3.78
CA ARG A 298 -3.08 -22.62 3.97
C ARG A 298 -3.08 -21.09 3.91
N ILE A 299 -4.05 -20.53 3.18
CA ILE A 299 -4.24 -19.07 3.13
C ILE A 299 -4.85 -18.60 4.46
N PRO A 300 -4.19 -17.70 5.21
CA PRO A 300 -4.76 -17.12 6.41
C PRO A 300 -5.85 -16.10 6.06
N THR A 301 -6.81 -15.92 6.97
CA THR A 301 -7.97 -15.02 6.74
C THR A 301 -7.56 -13.57 6.49
N CYS A 302 -6.46 -13.10 7.08
CA CYS A 302 -5.94 -11.74 6.87
C CYS A 302 -5.50 -11.45 5.42
N VAL A 303 -5.27 -12.48 4.61
CA VAL A 303 -4.95 -12.32 3.18
C VAL A 303 -6.20 -12.19 2.32
N LEU A 304 -7.34 -12.69 2.82
CA LEU A 304 -8.58 -12.79 2.04
C LEU A 304 -9.41 -11.50 2.02
N TYR A 305 -9.13 -10.57 2.93
CA TYR A 305 -9.93 -9.37 3.16
C TYR A 305 -9.06 -8.13 3.24
N PRO A 306 -9.65 -6.92 3.08
CA PRO A 306 -8.95 -5.68 3.32
C PRO A 306 -8.30 -5.60 4.72
N PRO A 307 -7.22 -4.82 4.88
CA PRO A 307 -6.59 -3.98 3.88
C PRO A 307 -5.52 -4.71 3.04
N ASN A 308 -5.30 -4.23 1.81
CA ASN A 308 -4.16 -4.63 0.99
C ASN A 308 -2.89 -3.86 1.40
N ALA A 309 -1.74 -4.34 0.91
CA ALA A 309 -0.42 -3.78 1.14
C ALA A 309 -0.38 -2.26 0.92
N ASN A 310 -0.81 -1.79 -0.25
CA ASN A 310 -0.83 -0.36 -0.56
C ASN A 310 -1.70 0.49 0.40
N SER A 311 -2.73 -0.10 0.99
CA SER A 311 -3.62 0.59 1.94
C SER A 311 -3.17 0.47 3.39
N ALA A 312 -2.38 -0.55 3.71
CA ALA A 312 -1.87 -0.83 5.06
C ALA A 312 -0.49 -0.24 5.34
N GLN A 313 0.33 -0.01 4.31
CA GLN A 313 1.69 0.49 4.48
C GLN A 313 1.70 1.93 5.01
N ILE A 314 2.71 2.24 5.82
CA ILE A 314 3.02 3.58 6.30
C ILE A 314 4.48 3.92 5.98
N LEU A 315 4.79 5.21 5.79
CA LEU A 315 6.17 5.68 5.73
C LEU A 315 6.50 6.36 7.05
N VAL A 316 7.53 5.87 7.75
CA VAL A 316 8.00 6.42 9.02
C VAL A 316 9.40 7.00 8.83
N TRP A 317 9.62 8.19 9.39
CA TRP A 317 10.95 8.78 9.55
C TRP A 317 11.47 8.48 10.94
N HIS A 318 12.65 7.88 11.00
CA HIS A 318 13.38 7.56 12.23
C HIS A 318 14.64 8.44 12.31
N PRO A 319 14.59 9.55 13.06
CA PRO A 319 15.73 10.45 13.19
C PRO A 319 16.91 9.76 13.89
N GLY A 320 18.12 10.08 13.46
CA GLY A 320 19.36 9.50 13.97
C GLY A 320 19.65 9.87 15.42
N CYS A 321 20.40 9.00 16.10
CA CYS A 321 20.97 9.26 17.41
C CYS A 321 22.33 9.95 17.25
N ARG A 322 22.49 11.16 17.77
CA ARG A 322 23.81 11.67 18.10
C ARG A 322 24.15 11.18 19.50
N LEU A 323 25.21 10.37 19.63
CA LEU A 323 25.85 9.99 20.91
C LEU A 323 24.87 9.63 22.04
N GLY A 324 24.21 8.48 21.92
CA GLY A 324 23.49 7.85 23.06
C GLY A 324 22.16 8.49 23.47
N GLU A 325 21.76 9.60 22.87
CA GLU A 325 20.43 10.19 23.05
C GLU A 325 19.57 9.90 21.81
N ILE A 326 18.40 9.28 22.01
CA ILE A 326 17.31 9.31 21.04
C ILE A 326 16.88 10.77 20.97
N SER A 327 17.52 11.55 20.10
CA SER A 327 17.32 13.00 20.05
C SER A 327 15.88 13.37 19.70
N GLN A 328 15.17 12.52 18.94
CA GLN A 328 13.82 12.77 18.44
C GLN A 328 13.03 11.46 18.26
N ARG A 329 11.71 11.53 18.37
CA ARG A 329 10.82 10.37 18.19
C ARG A 329 10.55 10.08 16.71
N PRO A 330 10.24 8.83 16.32
CA PRO A 330 9.79 8.53 14.98
C PRO A 330 8.55 9.34 14.56
N GLU A 331 8.49 9.75 13.30
CA GLU A 331 7.41 10.54 12.73
C GLU A 331 6.75 9.80 11.56
N ILE A 332 5.41 9.75 11.53
CA ILE A 332 4.67 9.21 10.38
C ILE A 332 4.63 10.25 9.28
N VAL A 333 5.41 10.01 8.21
CA VAL A 333 5.48 10.87 7.02
C VAL A 333 4.28 10.61 6.10
N VAL A 334 3.94 9.34 5.90
CA VAL A 334 2.78 8.92 5.12
C VAL A 334 1.93 7.99 5.98
N PRO A 335 0.71 8.41 6.37
CA PRO A 335 -0.22 7.54 7.08
C PRO A 335 -0.77 6.45 6.15
N PRO A 336 -1.30 5.34 6.68
CA PRO A 336 -1.93 4.31 5.88
C PRO A 336 -3.24 4.87 5.32
N ARG A 337 -3.66 4.36 4.16
CA ARG A 337 -4.93 4.78 3.54
C ARG A 337 -6.14 4.23 4.28
N CYS A 338 -5.98 3.11 4.99
CA CYS A 338 -7.04 2.49 5.77
C CYS A 338 -6.96 2.93 7.24
N GLU A 339 -8.00 3.60 7.75
CA GLU A 339 -8.04 4.11 9.13
C GLU A 339 -8.01 3.00 10.20
N TYR A 340 -8.48 1.79 9.90
CA TYR A 340 -8.38 0.68 10.85
C TYR A 340 -6.91 0.33 11.19
N VAL A 341 -6.01 0.51 10.22
CA VAL A 341 -4.57 0.25 10.38
C VAL A 341 -3.91 1.27 11.29
N LEU A 342 -4.44 2.50 11.30
CA LEU A 342 -3.95 3.55 12.16
C LEU A 342 -4.04 3.16 13.64
N HIS A 343 -5.19 2.63 14.09
CA HIS A 343 -5.41 2.22 15.48
C HIS A 343 -4.52 1.07 15.97
N GLN A 344 -3.86 0.36 15.04
CA GLN A 344 -2.97 -0.76 15.36
C GLN A 344 -1.50 -0.34 15.48
N ASN A 345 -1.16 0.91 15.15
CA ASN A 345 0.19 1.42 15.25
C ASN A 345 0.47 1.91 16.68
N PRO A 346 1.52 1.41 17.38
CA PRO A 346 1.84 1.84 18.75
C PRO A 346 2.19 3.34 18.87
N PHE A 347 2.52 4.00 17.77
CA PHE A 347 2.78 5.45 17.71
C PHE A 347 1.51 6.29 17.44
N TYR A 348 0.37 5.65 17.16
CA TYR A 348 -0.84 6.33 16.67
C TYR A 348 -1.54 7.21 17.69
N ASP A 349 -1.62 6.79 18.95
CA ASP A 349 -2.21 7.59 20.03
C ASP A 349 -1.56 8.97 20.16
N HIS A 350 -0.32 9.11 19.68
CA HIS A 350 0.41 10.36 19.64
C HIS A 350 0.21 11.15 18.34
N TYR A 351 0.12 10.47 17.19
CA TYR A 351 -0.20 11.12 15.89
C TYR A 351 -1.54 11.87 15.96
N ILE A 352 -2.57 11.26 16.56
CA ILE A 352 -3.85 11.95 16.79
C ILE A 352 -3.67 13.15 17.73
N ARG A 353 -2.91 13.03 18.84
CA ARG A 353 -2.66 14.15 19.75
C ARG A 353 -1.96 15.33 19.06
N HIS A 354 -1.00 15.07 18.17
CA HIS A 354 -0.35 16.15 17.41
C HIS A 354 -1.30 16.80 16.40
N LYS A 355 -2.12 16.01 15.67
CA LYS A 355 -3.13 16.58 14.77
C LYS A 355 -4.21 17.36 15.52
N THR A 356 -4.69 16.86 16.65
CA THR A 356 -5.70 17.54 17.46
C THR A 356 -5.12 18.78 18.15
N HIS A 357 -3.88 18.77 18.65
CA HIS A 357 -3.26 19.99 19.18
C HIS A 357 -3.04 21.06 18.10
N THR A 358 -2.68 20.65 16.88
CA THR A 358 -2.52 21.59 15.76
C THR A 358 -3.86 22.11 15.21
N SER A 359 -4.94 21.31 15.27
CA SER A 359 -6.29 21.76 14.89
C SER A 359 -6.97 22.58 16.00
N VAL A 360 -6.69 22.28 17.28
CA VAL A 360 -7.24 22.99 18.44
C VAL A 360 -6.49 24.31 18.68
N GLN A 361 -5.17 24.39 18.49
CA GLN A 361 -4.46 25.69 18.50
C GLN A 361 -4.84 26.60 17.33
N ASN A 362 -5.20 26.04 16.17
CA ASN A 362 -5.73 26.85 15.06
C ASN A 362 -7.21 27.26 15.24
N LYS A 363 -7.94 26.64 16.19
CA LYS A 363 -9.29 27.08 16.59
C LYS A 363 -9.31 27.96 17.85
N LEU A 364 -8.26 27.95 18.66
CA LEU A 364 -8.16 28.74 19.91
C LEU A 364 -7.34 30.03 19.79
N ASN A 365 -6.66 30.28 18.67
CA ASN A 365 -6.03 31.59 18.39
C ASN A 365 -7.03 32.66 17.91
N GLY A 366 -8.32 32.46 18.15
CA GLY A 366 -9.38 33.45 18.02
C GLY A 366 -10.33 33.34 19.21
N GLY A 367 -9.83 33.50 20.43
CA GLY A 367 -10.68 33.47 21.63
C GLY A 367 -9.90 33.59 22.93
N SER A 368 -10.22 34.66 23.66
CA SER A 368 -9.64 35.10 24.92
C SER A 368 -9.62 34.06 26.06
N SER A 369 -8.58 34.20 26.88
CA SER A 369 -8.34 33.71 28.25
C SER A 369 -9.54 33.21 29.07
N SER A 370 -9.42 32.01 29.64
CA SER A 370 -9.71 31.77 31.07
C SER A 370 -9.13 30.44 31.53
N SER A 371 -8.70 30.44 32.80
CA SER A 371 -8.03 29.37 33.53
C SER A 371 -9.01 28.35 34.10
N SER A 372 -8.71 27.06 33.99
CA SER A 372 -9.11 26.07 34.99
C SER A 372 -8.16 24.88 35.03
N SER A 373 -7.85 24.48 36.25
CA SER A 373 -6.95 23.41 36.67
C SER A 373 -7.68 22.05 36.68
N GLU A 374 -7.12 21.03 36.03
CA GLU A 374 -7.54 19.64 36.25
C GLU A 374 -6.35 18.67 36.38
N ASN A 375 -6.54 17.73 37.30
CA ASN A 375 -5.57 16.84 37.92
C ASN A 375 -4.91 15.85 36.95
N LYS A 376 -3.57 15.79 36.99
CA LYS A 376 -2.76 14.73 36.33
C LYS A 376 -2.64 13.51 37.23
N ILE A 377 -3.18 12.38 36.78
CA ILE A 377 -2.86 11.05 37.28
C ILE A 377 -1.53 10.62 36.62
N ASN A 378 -0.50 10.41 37.44
CA ASN A 378 0.81 9.92 36.99
C ASN A 378 0.80 8.40 36.83
N ILE A 379 0.99 7.92 35.60
CA ILE A 379 1.41 6.53 35.33
C ILE A 379 2.77 6.62 34.63
N THR A 380 3.80 6.08 35.27
CA THR A 380 5.21 6.16 34.88
C THR A 380 5.50 5.38 33.59
N GLN A 381 5.91 6.12 32.55
CA GLN A 381 6.22 5.68 31.17
C GLN A 381 7.59 4.99 30.98
N SER A 382 8.32 4.62 32.04
CA SER A 382 9.74 4.22 31.88
C SER A 382 9.97 2.76 31.44
N SER A 383 9.00 1.86 31.61
CA SER A 383 9.22 0.42 31.43
C SER A 383 9.14 -0.08 29.99
N ILE A 384 8.41 0.62 29.11
CA ILE A 384 8.18 0.17 27.72
C ILE A 384 9.37 0.56 26.82
N THR A 385 10.01 1.69 27.08
CA THR A 385 11.13 2.21 26.26
C THR A 385 12.43 1.44 26.52
N GLU A 386 12.66 0.98 27.75
CA GLU A 386 13.90 0.29 28.13
C GLU A 386 14.02 -1.13 27.57
N SER A 387 12.88 -1.79 27.34
CA SER A 387 12.83 -3.19 26.88
C SER A 387 13.17 -3.35 25.39
N TYR A 388 12.94 -2.32 24.56
CA TYR A 388 13.18 -2.39 23.12
C TYR A 388 14.64 -2.05 22.73
N CYS A 389 15.31 -1.17 23.48
CA CYS A 389 16.69 -0.77 23.19
C CYS A 389 17.73 -1.87 23.48
N ARG A 390 17.46 -2.78 24.42
CA ARG A 390 18.40 -3.88 24.77
C ARG A 390 18.48 -4.99 23.72
N LEU A 391 17.51 -5.08 22.80
CA LEU A 391 17.46 -6.14 21.78
C LEU A 391 18.33 -5.83 20.54
N ILE A 392 18.77 -4.59 20.34
CA ILE A 392 19.45 -4.16 19.11
C ILE A 392 20.92 -3.76 19.34
N TYR A 393 21.33 -3.41 20.57
CA TYR A 393 22.71 -2.97 20.85
C TYR A 393 23.25 -3.49 22.21
N PRO A 394 24.19 -4.46 22.24
CA PRO A 394 24.97 -4.74 23.44
C PRO A 394 26.05 -3.66 23.66
N GLN A 395 26.02 -3.00 24.82
CA GLN A 395 26.93 -1.89 25.17
C GLN A 395 28.33 -2.39 25.58
N PRO A 396 29.43 -1.73 25.17
CA PRO A 396 30.67 -1.69 25.90
C PRO A 396 30.85 -0.38 26.69
N SER A 397 31.64 -0.48 27.75
CA SER A 397 31.81 0.43 28.88
C SER A 397 32.54 1.77 28.61
N HIS A 398 32.04 2.80 29.31
CA HIS A 398 32.71 3.99 29.88
C HIS A 398 33.64 4.88 29.02
N SER A 399 33.22 6.12 28.77
CA SER A 399 33.87 7.37 29.26
C SER A 399 33.09 8.62 28.79
N LYS A 400 32.97 9.63 29.67
CA LYS A 400 32.35 10.95 29.41
C LYS A 400 33.40 11.96 28.93
N PRO A 401 33.05 12.97 28.10
CA PRO A 401 33.30 14.37 28.51
C PRO A 401 32.19 15.36 27.98
N PRO A 402 32.33 16.71 27.99
CA PRO A 402 31.48 17.60 28.79
C PRO A 402 30.59 18.57 27.97
N SER A 403 29.69 19.25 28.69
CA SER A 403 28.64 20.18 28.27
C SER A 403 29.09 21.63 27.99
N ILE A 404 28.56 22.29 26.95
CA ILE A 404 28.46 23.77 26.80
C ILE A 404 27.15 24.16 26.05
N PRO A 405 26.51 25.32 26.35
CA PRO A 405 25.07 25.54 26.14
C PRO A 405 24.71 26.52 25.00
N GLY A 406 23.44 26.48 24.58
CA GLY A 406 22.63 27.69 24.41
C GLY A 406 22.11 28.06 23.00
N ASN A 407 20.78 27.97 22.85
CA ASN A 407 19.86 28.88 22.14
C ASN A 407 20.11 29.14 20.62
N ARG A 408 19.12 29.14 19.72
CA ARG A 408 17.86 29.91 19.73
C ARG A 408 16.96 29.47 18.54
N CYS A 409 15.65 29.65 18.70
CA CYS A 409 14.54 29.35 17.79
C CYS A 409 14.64 29.98 16.38
N TYR A 410 13.86 29.49 15.40
CA TYR A 410 12.81 30.30 14.76
C TYR A 410 11.78 29.48 13.95
N ASN A 411 10.56 29.99 13.97
CA ASN A 411 9.32 29.48 13.39
C ASN A 411 9.26 29.60 11.85
N GLY A 412 8.56 28.66 11.21
CA GLY A 412 8.05 28.79 9.84
C GLY A 412 7.15 27.62 9.47
N VAL A 413 5.83 27.80 9.63
CA VAL A 413 4.79 26.79 9.33
C VAL A 413 4.01 27.20 8.09
N LYS A 414 3.52 26.17 7.38
CA LYS A 414 2.39 26.16 6.43
C LYS A 414 2.65 26.77 5.04
N HIS A 415 3.04 25.91 4.12
CA HIS A 415 2.28 25.51 2.93
C HIS A 415 3.10 24.38 2.27
N ILE A 416 2.52 23.50 1.46
CA ILE A 416 3.21 22.41 0.71
C ILE A 416 3.34 21.06 1.45
N LEU A 417 2.31 20.62 2.18
CA LEU A 417 2.17 19.20 2.57
C LEU A 417 1.45 18.34 1.51
N GLU A 418 0.86 18.95 0.48
CA GLU A 418 0.08 18.24 -0.54
C GLU A 418 0.93 17.73 -1.72
N ASP A 419 2.05 18.39 -2.04
CA ASP A 419 2.91 17.98 -3.17
C ASP A 419 3.85 16.81 -2.81
N HIS A 420 4.33 16.75 -1.57
CA HIS A 420 5.17 15.64 -1.11
C HIS A 420 4.40 14.32 -0.98
N ALA A 421 3.10 14.37 -0.62
CA ALA A 421 2.23 13.20 -0.56
C ALA A 421 1.92 12.59 -1.94
N ARG A 422 2.10 13.34 -3.04
CA ARG A 422 1.99 12.81 -4.42
C ARG A 422 3.31 12.25 -4.95
N LEU A 423 4.45 12.81 -4.54
CA LEU A 423 5.79 12.39 -4.97
C LEU A 423 6.33 11.18 -4.18
N ALA A 424 5.95 11.02 -2.91
CA ALA A 424 6.31 9.89 -2.06
C ALA A 424 5.43 8.63 -2.29
N GLN A 425 4.46 8.67 -3.21
CA GLN A 425 3.67 7.50 -3.58
C GLN A 425 4.51 6.54 -4.43
N GLY A 426 5.30 5.71 -3.75
CA GLY A 426 5.67 4.40 -4.24
C GLY A 426 4.39 3.58 -4.37
N VAL A 427 3.73 3.71 -5.53
CA VAL A 427 2.74 2.73 -5.96
C VAL A 427 3.54 1.44 -6.19
N ILE A 428 3.37 0.45 -5.32
CA ILE A 428 3.52 -0.92 -5.77
C ILE A 428 2.37 -1.11 -6.76
N VAL A 429 2.71 -1.52 -7.98
CA VAL A 429 1.85 -1.76 -9.16
C VAL A 429 1.84 -0.66 -10.24
N ARG A 430 2.58 -0.94 -11.32
CA ARG A 430 1.95 -1.19 -12.62
C ARG A 430 2.54 -2.42 -13.27
#